data_AF-A0A4U2ZX88-F1
#
_entry.id   AF-A0A4U2ZX88-F1
#
_cell.length_a   1.000
_cell.length_b   1.000
_cell.length_c   1.000
_cell.angle_alpha   90.00
_cell.angle_beta   90.00
_cell.angle_gamma   90.00
#
_symmetry.space_group_name_H-M   'P 1'
#
loop_
_entity.id
_entity.type
_entity.pdbx_description
1 polymer ?
#
loop_
_entity_poly.entity_id
_entity_poly.type
_entity_poly.pdbx_seq_one_letter_code
_entity_poly.pdbx_strand_id
1 'polypeptide(L)'
;MSKRDEASLLQWISTIKRDHTIFIPTIHEECGLQTIGTPLDLYEYTKVDGFKPDYIHLYMVISKMYNEKYGCSVGKLDEIADKSGKSLRSIQRDIIVLEKVGLIHYTKSVDNKNYYICITPKSADQVRTMKDILI
;
A
#
# COMPACT_ATOMS: atom_id res chain seq x y z
N MET A 1 -21.53 -7.46 1.33
CA MET A 1 -20.65 -8.11 2.34
C MET A 1 -21.47 -8.77 3.46
N SER A 2 -21.21 -10.03 3.81
CA SER A 2 -21.85 -10.67 4.97
C SER A 2 -21.20 -10.22 6.28
N LYS A 3 -21.92 -10.28 7.41
CA LYS A 3 -21.35 -9.96 8.73
C LYS A 3 -20.12 -10.81 9.09
N ARG A 4 -20.06 -12.05 8.60
CA ARG A 4 -18.94 -12.98 8.83
C ARG A 4 -17.69 -12.57 8.04
N ASP A 5 -17.87 -12.11 6.80
CA ASP A 5 -16.76 -11.64 5.97
C ASP A 5 -16.21 -10.32 6.50
N GLU A 6 -17.09 -9.42 6.96
CA GLU A 6 -16.68 -8.16 7.59
C GLU A 6 -15.89 -8.41 8.88
N ALA A 7 -16.35 -9.31 9.75
CA ALA A 7 -15.62 -9.67 10.96
C ALA A 7 -14.24 -10.28 10.66
N SER A 8 -14.16 -11.14 9.63
CA SER A 8 -12.90 -11.76 9.21
C SER A 8 -11.91 -10.73 8.65
N LEU A 9 -12.41 -9.78 7.86
CA LEU A 9 -11.62 -8.66 7.35
C LEU A 9 -11.10 -7.78 8.48
N LEU A 10 -11.95 -7.37 9.40
CA LEU A 10 -11.55 -6.53 10.54
C LEU A 10 -10.53 -7.25 11.44
N GLN A 11 -10.68 -8.56 11.63
CA GLN A 11 -9.71 -9.37 12.37
C GLN A 11 -8.35 -9.42 11.64
N TRP A 12 -8.34 -9.58 10.32
CA TRP A 12 -7.12 -9.54 9.51
C TRP A 12 -6.42 -8.17 9.63
N ILE A 13 -7.18 -7.08 9.49
CA ILE A 13 -6.67 -5.71 9.67
C ILE A 13 -6.09 -5.51 11.06
N SER A 14 -6.80 -5.95 12.11
CA SER A 14 -6.34 -5.84 13.49
C SER A 14 -5.05 -6.61 13.75
N THR A 15 -4.89 -7.79 13.14
CA THR A 15 -3.70 -8.62 13.28
C THR A 15 -2.48 -7.90 12.71
N ILE A 16 -2.58 -7.35 11.50
CA ILE A 16 -1.47 -6.62 10.87
C ILE A 16 -1.15 -5.34 11.65
N LYS A 17 -2.17 -4.60 12.12
CA LYS A 17 -2.00 -3.38 12.93
C LYS A 17 -1.28 -3.60 14.26
N ARG A 18 -1.33 -4.82 14.81
CA ARG A 18 -0.61 -5.16 16.05
C ARG A 18 0.89 -5.29 15.82
N ASP A 19 1.26 -5.83 14.65
CA ASP A 19 2.64 -6.22 14.37
C ASP A 19 3.38 -5.16 13.51
N HIS A 20 2.65 -4.18 12.97
CA HIS A 20 3.19 -3.14 12.08
C HIS A 20 2.63 -1.75 12.37
N THR A 21 3.46 -0.73 12.15
CA THR A 21 3.01 0.67 12.10
C THR A 21 2.40 0.96 10.74
N ILE A 22 1.14 1.40 10.73
CA ILE A 22 0.40 1.67 9.49
C ILE A 22 0.62 3.12 9.06
N PHE A 23 0.85 3.31 7.76
CA PHE A 23 0.86 4.63 7.17
C PHE A 23 -0.58 5.12 6.98
N ILE A 24 -0.92 6.19 7.69
CA ILE A 24 -2.18 6.92 7.50
C ILE A 24 -1.85 8.17 6.69
N PRO A 25 -2.39 8.31 5.47
CA PRO A 25 -2.08 9.44 4.62
C PRO A 25 -2.72 10.73 5.13
N THR A 26 -1.95 11.80 5.22
CA THR A 26 -2.49 13.15 5.39
C THR A 26 -2.80 13.72 4.01
N ILE A 27 -4.09 13.95 3.74
CA ILE A 27 -4.55 14.60 2.50
C ILE A 27 -4.67 16.09 2.78
N HIS A 28 -4.00 16.90 1.95
CA HIS A 28 -4.11 18.36 1.97
C HIS A 28 -4.86 18.82 0.73
N GLU A 29 -5.75 19.78 0.88
CA GLU A 29 -6.46 20.41 -0.24
C GLU A 29 -6.05 21.88 -0.31
N GLU A 30 -5.36 22.25 -1.40
CA GLU A 30 -4.95 23.62 -1.67
C GLU A 30 -5.40 23.99 -3.08
N CYS A 31 -6.18 25.08 -3.21
CA CYS A 31 -6.67 25.57 -4.50
C CYS A 31 -7.39 24.50 -5.37
N GLY A 32 -8.09 23.55 -4.74
CA GLY A 32 -8.78 22.45 -5.43
C GLY A 32 -7.87 21.29 -5.85
N LEU A 33 -6.57 21.33 -5.50
CA LEU A 33 -5.63 20.22 -5.69
C LEU A 33 -5.50 19.41 -4.40
N GLN A 34 -5.82 18.12 -4.47
CA GLN A 34 -5.60 17.18 -3.38
C GLN A 34 -4.21 16.58 -3.44
N THR A 35 -3.36 16.99 -2.52
CA THR A 35 -2.01 16.46 -2.32
C THR A 35 -1.99 15.47 -1.15
N ILE A 36 -0.96 14.62 -1.12
CA ILE A 36 -0.74 13.64 -0.07
C ILE A 36 0.71 13.77 0.39
N GLY A 37 0.93 13.82 1.70
CA GLY A 37 2.29 13.77 2.26
C GLY A 37 2.97 12.46 1.87
N THR A 38 4.15 12.53 1.25
CA THR A 38 4.96 11.34 0.93
C THR A 38 5.92 11.08 2.09
N PRO A 39 5.96 9.85 2.65
CA PRO A 39 6.95 9.51 3.67
C PRO A 39 8.37 9.63 3.09
N LEU A 40 9.25 10.37 3.76
CA LEU A 40 10.62 10.57 3.30
C LEU A 40 11.38 9.24 3.16
N ASP A 41 11.18 8.35 4.13
CA ASP A 41 11.80 7.02 4.18
C ASP A 41 11.45 6.11 3.00
N LEU A 42 10.35 6.40 2.27
CA LEU A 42 9.98 5.64 1.08
C LEU A 42 11.05 5.75 -0.02
N TYR A 43 11.80 6.86 -0.06
CA TYR A 43 12.91 7.05 -1.00
C TYR A 43 14.05 6.06 -0.75
N GLU A 44 14.24 5.60 0.48
CA GLU A 44 15.34 4.69 0.83
C GLU A 44 15.20 3.33 0.13
N TYR A 45 13.97 2.92 -0.21
CA TYR A 45 13.71 1.69 -0.95
C TYR A 45 14.28 1.70 -2.36
N THR A 46 14.54 2.86 -2.96
CA THR A 46 15.22 2.96 -4.28
C THR A 46 16.65 2.41 -4.26
N LYS A 47 17.22 2.23 -3.06
CA LYS A 47 18.56 1.65 -2.84
C LYS A 47 18.52 0.12 -2.67
N VAL A 48 17.34 -0.49 -2.66
CA VAL A 48 17.17 -1.95 -2.64
C VAL A 48 17.31 -2.46 -4.07
N ASP A 49 18.17 -3.46 -4.28
CA ASP A 49 18.40 -4.03 -5.59
C ASP A 49 17.10 -4.58 -6.20
N GLY A 50 16.85 -4.22 -7.46
CA GLY A 50 15.62 -4.60 -8.17
C GLY A 50 14.38 -3.76 -7.82
N PHE A 51 14.45 -2.86 -6.84
CA PHE A 51 13.35 -1.97 -6.50
C PHE A 51 13.27 -0.80 -7.49
N LYS A 52 12.12 -0.62 -8.13
CA LYS A 52 11.89 0.43 -9.14
C LYS A 52 11.21 1.65 -8.50
N PRO A 53 11.57 2.88 -8.87
CA PRO A 53 10.89 4.09 -8.40
C PRO A 53 9.38 4.06 -8.65
N ASP A 54 8.96 3.39 -9.71
CA ASP A 54 7.56 3.08 -10.05
C ASP A 54 6.75 2.43 -8.94
N TYR A 55 7.39 1.70 -8.02
CA TYR A 55 6.75 1.08 -6.87
C TYR A 55 6.36 2.12 -5.80
N ILE A 56 7.16 3.18 -5.65
CA ILE A 56 6.85 4.34 -4.80
C ILE A 56 5.55 4.99 -5.29
N HIS A 57 5.46 5.22 -6.60
CA HIS A 57 4.25 5.80 -7.20
C HIS A 57 3.02 4.93 -6.92
N LEU A 58 3.12 3.62 -7.12
CA LEU A 58 2.02 2.70 -6.83
C LEU A 58 1.62 2.69 -5.35
N TYR A 59 2.60 2.67 -4.44
CA TYR A 59 2.36 2.78 -3.00
C TYR A 59 1.58 4.05 -2.66
N MET A 60 1.94 5.19 -3.27
CA MET A 60 1.23 6.45 -3.07
C MET A 60 -0.19 6.43 -3.65
N VAL A 61 -0.38 5.85 -4.84
CA VAL A 61 -1.73 5.67 -5.44
C VAL A 61 -2.63 4.86 -4.52
N ILE A 62 -2.15 3.73 -4.00
CA ILE A 62 -2.90 2.89 -3.06
C ILE A 62 -3.18 3.66 -1.77
N SER A 63 -2.19 4.38 -1.23
CA SER A 63 -2.35 5.17 0.00
C SER A 63 -3.42 6.25 -0.14
N LYS A 64 -3.53 6.93 -1.30
CA LYS A 64 -4.60 7.92 -1.55
C LYS A 64 -6.02 7.34 -1.50
N MET A 65 -6.17 6.02 -1.57
CA MET A 65 -7.46 5.33 -1.49
C MET A 65 -7.82 4.92 -0.05
N TYR A 66 -7.15 5.50 0.95
CA TYR A 66 -7.39 5.21 2.36
C TYR A 66 -8.85 5.49 2.76
N ASN A 67 -9.44 4.52 3.45
CA ASN A 67 -10.81 4.58 3.93
C ASN A 67 -10.81 4.45 5.46
N GLU A 68 -11.13 5.54 6.15
CA GLU A 68 -11.12 5.61 7.62
C GLU A 68 -12.02 4.57 8.28
N LYS A 69 -13.19 4.26 7.68
CA LYS A 69 -14.14 3.27 8.22
C LYS A 69 -13.48 1.90 8.39
N TYR A 70 -12.67 1.49 7.42
CA TYR A 70 -11.96 0.20 7.47
C TYR A 70 -10.55 0.36 8.05
N GLY A 71 -10.04 1.58 8.15
CA GLY A 71 -8.70 1.89 8.61
C GLY A 71 -7.61 1.30 7.70
N CYS A 72 -7.89 1.20 6.40
CA CYS A 72 -7.00 0.71 5.35
C CYS A 72 -7.43 1.28 3.98
N SER A 73 -6.60 1.12 2.96
CA SER A 73 -6.94 1.50 1.58
C SER A 73 -7.84 0.48 0.93
N VAL A 74 -8.86 0.95 0.21
CA VAL A 74 -9.87 0.09 -0.42
C VAL A 74 -10.05 0.48 -1.87
N GLY A 75 -9.91 -0.48 -2.77
CA GLY A 75 -9.99 -0.21 -4.20
C GLY A 75 -9.96 -1.46 -5.05
N LYS A 76 -10.49 -1.37 -6.26
CA LYS A 76 -10.33 -2.44 -7.24
C LYS A 76 -9.00 -2.32 -7.97
N LEU A 77 -8.55 -3.40 -8.59
CA LEU A 77 -7.28 -3.41 -9.33
C LEU A 77 -7.35 -2.55 -10.60
N ASP A 78 -8.51 -2.48 -11.26
CA ASP A 78 -8.75 -1.62 -12.43
C ASP A 78 -8.69 -0.14 -12.05
N GLU A 79 -9.33 0.26 -10.94
CA GLU A 79 -9.24 1.62 -10.41
C GLU A 79 -7.79 2.03 -10.10
N ILE A 80 -6.98 1.13 -9.54
CA ILE A 80 -5.57 1.38 -9.27
C ILE A 80 -4.77 1.45 -10.57
N ALA A 81 -5.05 0.58 -11.53
CA ALA A 81 -4.42 0.58 -12.86
C ALA A 81 -4.67 1.90 -13.60
N ASP A 82 -5.90 2.38 -13.61
CA ASP A 82 -6.28 3.65 -14.22
C ASP A 82 -5.56 4.83 -13.55
N LYS A 83 -5.55 4.87 -12.21
CA LYS A 83 -4.89 5.95 -11.45
C LYS A 83 -3.36 5.96 -11.57
N SER A 84 -2.76 4.80 -11.85
CA SER A 84 -1.31 4.64 -12.01
C SER A 84 -0.84 4.69 -13.46
N GLY A 85 -1.76 4.73 -14.43
CA GLY A 85 -1.45 4.68 -15.86
C GLY A 85 -0.82 3.37 -16.32
N LYS A 86 -1.04 2.27 -15.59
CA LYS A 86 -0.40 0.97 -15.82
C LYS A 86 -1.43 -0.09 -16.19
N SER A 87 -0.98 -1.15 -16.86
CA SER A 87 -1.84 -2.32 -17.10
C SER A 87 -2.14 -3.09 -15.82
N LEU A 88 -3.32 -3.72 -15.75
CA LEU A 88 -3.71 -4.62 -14.66
C LEU A 88 -2.63 -5.66 -14.31
N ARG A 89 -2.02 -6.26 -15.34
CA ARG A 89 -0.96 -7.27 -15.16
C ARG A 89 0.29 -6.68 -14.52
N SER A 90 0.66 -5.44 -14.85
CA SER A 90 1.77 -4.75 -14.21
C SER A 90 1.46 -4.49 -12.75
N ILE A 91 0.26 -3.97 -12.45
CA ILE A 91 -0.15 -3.64 -11.08
C ILE A 91 -0.18 -4.86 -10.18
N GLN A 92 -0.68 -6.00 -10.66
CA GLN A 92 -0.65 -7.25 -9.90
C GLN A 92 0.77 -7.67 -9.53
N ARG A 93 1.73 -7.55 -10.46
CA ARG A 93 3.15 -7.87 -10.19
C ARG A 93 3.76 -6.87 -9.20
N ASP A 94 3.51 -5.59 -9.41
CA ASP A 94 4.07 -4.51 -8.60
C ASP A 94 3.52 -4.56 -7.15
N ILE A 95 2.25 -4.93 -6.95
CA ILE A 95 1.65 -5.19 -5.62
C ILE A 95 2.36 -6.33 -4.90
N ILE A 96 2.66 -7.43 -5.59
CA ILE A 96 3.40 -8.56 -5.00
C ILE A 96 4.80 -8.11 -4.56
N VAL A 97 5.45 -7.25 -5.35
CA VAL A 97 6.77 -6.70 -4.99
C VAL A 97 6.66 -5.81 -3.75
N LEU A 98 5.68 -4.89 -3.70
CA LEU A 98 5.42 -4.05 -2.54
C LEU A 98 5.13 -4.87 -1.27
N GLU A 99 4.42 -5.99 -1.40
CA GLU A 99 4.16 -6.90 -0.29
C GLU A 99 5.44 -7.62 0.18
N LYS A 100 6.25 -8.13 -0.76
CA LYS A 100 7.53 -8.79 -0.45
C LYS A 100 8.48 -7.89 0.33
N VAL A 101 8.57 -6.61 -0.03
CA VAL A 101 9.42 -5.65 0.69
C VAL A 101 8.79 -5.12 1.98
N GLY A 102 7.57 -5.55 2.30
CA GLY A 102 6.87 -5.18 3.54
C GLY A 102 6.34 -3.75 3.55
N LEU A 103 6.11 -3.15 2.38
CA LEU A 103 5.48 -1.84 2.26
C LEU A 103 3.95 -1.92 2.29
N ILE A 104 3.38 -3.05 1.87
CA ILE A 104 1.93 -3.27 1.96
C ILE A 104 1.62 -4.68 2.44
N HIS A 105 0.42 -4.87 2.99
CA HIS A 105 -0.26 -6.15 3.00
C HIS A 105 -1.55 -6.03 2.20
N TYR A 106 -1.94 -7.08 1.48
CA TYR A 106 -3.21 -7.05 0.75
C TYR A 106 -4.00 -8.33 0.92
N THR A 107 -5.32 -8.20 0.81
CA THR A 107 -6.22 -9.35 0.69
C THR A 107 -7.24 -9.09 -0.40
N LYS A 108 -7.58 -10.15 -1.14
CA LYS A 108 -8.52 -10.07 -2.25
C LYS A 108 -9.96 -10.24 -1.75
N SER A 109 -10.83 -9.49 -2.42
CA SER A 109 -12.25 -9.82 -2.62
C SER A 109 -13.06 -10.15 -1.38
N VAL A 110 -13.36 -9.09 -0.63
CA VAL A 110 -14.67 -8.98 0.04
C VAL A 110 -15.48 -7.95 -0.73
N ASP A 111 -16.69 -8.29 -1.17
CA ASP A 111 -17.60 -7.34 -1.84
C ASP A 111 -17.07 -6.74 -3.16
N ASN A 112 -16.34 -7.53 -3.95
CA ASN A 112 -15.71 -7.07 -5.21
C ASN A 112 -14.75 -5.87 -5.04
N LYS A 113 -14.14 -5.75 -3.85
CA LYS A 113 -13.10 -4.77 -3.52
C LYS A 113 -11.88 -5.50 -2.99
N ASN A 114 -10.72 -4.88 -3.16
CA ASN A 114 -9.50 -5.32 -2.51
C ASN A 114 -9.13 -4.36 -1.39
N TYR A 115 -8.46 -4.89 -0.39
CA TYR A 115 -8.08 -4.18 0.82
C TYR A 115 -6.57 -4.21 0.95
N TYR A 116 -5.99 -3.04 1.19
CA TYR A 116 -4.56 -2.82 1.23
C TYR A 116 -4.20 -2.06 2.50
N ILE A 117 -3.27 -2.59 3.26
CA ILE A 117 -2.72 -1.93 4.44
C ILE A 117 -1.33 -1.43 4.08
N CYS A 118 -1.18 -0.11 3.92
CA CYS A 118 0.11 0.51 3.69
C CYS A 118 0.89 0.58 5.02
N ILE A 119 2.08 0.01 5.04
CA ILE A 119 2.97 0.02 6.20
C ILE A 119 3.85 1.25 6.13
N THR A 120 4.04 1.92 7.26
CA THR A 120 4.99 3.04 7.36
C THR A 120 6.36 2.60 6.86
N PRO A 121 6.95 3.30 5.89
CA PRO A 121 8.24 2.91 5.34
C PRO A 121 9.31 2.84 6.43
N LYS A 122 10.15 1.82 6.31
CA LYS A 122 11.27 1.57 7.21
C LYS A 122 12.34 2.63 7.05
N SER A 123 13.06 2.94 8.13
CA SER A 123 14.17 3.89 8.08
C SER A 123 15.30 3.39 7.18
N ALA A 124 16.18 4.31 6.76
CA ALA A 124 17.36 4.00 5.95
C ALA A 124 18.18 2.80 6.49
N ASP A 125 18.41 2.75 7.80
CA ASP A 125 19.19 1.67 8.43
C ASP A 125 18.49 0.32 8.34
N GLN A 126 17.16 0.31 8.49
CA GLN A 126 16.35 -0.89 8.36
C GLN A 126 16.25 -1.36 6.90
N VAL A 127 16.23 -0.46 5.93
CA VAL A 127 16.21 -0.81 4.50
C VAL A 127 17.56 -1.41 4.07
N ARG A 128 18.69 -0.91 4.59
CA ARG A 128 20.03 -1.43 4.27
C ARG A 128 20.24 -2.89 4.62
N THR A 129 19.45 -3.45 5.54
CA THR A 129 19.53 -4.87 5.92
C THR A 129 18.69 -5.78 5.02
N MET A 130 17.92 -5.22 4.07
CA MET A 130 16.99 -5.93 3.19
C MET A 130 17.64 -6.47 1.89
N LYS A 131 18.95 -6.73 1.86
CA LYS A 131 19.76 -6.85 0.63
C LYS A 131 19.35 -7.93 -0.39
N ASP A 132 18.50 -8.91 -0.03
CA ASP A 132 18.22 -10.06 -0.90
C ASP A 132 16.70 -10.35 -1.10
N ILE A 133 15.81 -9.38 -0.85
CA ILE A 133 14.35 -9.66 -0.85
C ILE A 133 13.76 -9.86 -2.26
N LEU A 134 14.39 -9.28 -3.28
CA LEU A 134 13.85 -9.24 -4.65
C LEU A 134 14.59 -10.14 -5.65
N ILE A 135 15.59 -10.91 -5.20
CA ILE A 135 16.41 -11.83 -6.00
C ILE A 135 15.74 -13.21 -6.06
#